data_AF-A0AAN4TB76-F1
#
_entry.id   AF-A0AAN4TB76-F1
#
_cell.length_a   1.000
_cell.length_b   1.000
_cell.length_c   1.000
_cell.angle_alpha   90.00
_cell.angle_beta   90.00
_cell.angle_gamma   90.00
#
_symmetry.space_group_name_H-M   'P 1'
#
loop_
_entity.id
_entity.type
_entity.pdbx_description
1 polymer ?
#
loop_
_entity_poly.entity_id
_entity_poly.type
_entity_poly.pdbx_seq_one_letter_code
_entity_poly.pdbx_strand_id
1 'polypeptide(L)'
;MPDLKSVTRDDLFNYTSGRWLINEVAQFQQRFVKFNFENLCHQASSLFSDATKCMRIVKLEGIFNKAFLLTMDDGNEVIAKIPCPNAGPPSLTTESEVATLRFLRLYQSGFRKC
;
A
#
# COMPACT_ATOMS: atom_id res chain seq x y z
N MET A 1 6.00 19.46 12.83
CA MET A 1 4.86 18.74 12.21
C MET A 1 5.09 18.75 10.72
N PRO A 2 5.24 17.62 10.02
CA PRO A 2 5.44 17.67 8.58
C PRO A 2 4.15 18.19 7.97
N ASP A 3 4.31 19.22 7.15
CA ASP A 3 3.28 19.96 6.44
C ASP A 3 2.36 18.96 5.71
N LEU A 4 1.08 18.92 6.08
CA LEU A 4 0.10 18.03 5.47
C LEU A 4 -0.26 18.62 4.10
N LYS A 5 0.66 18.46 3.13
CA LYS A 5 0.38 18.84 1.75
C LYS A 5 -0.91 18.14 1.34
N SER A 6 -1.87 18.92 0.85
CA SER A 6 -3.11 18.40 0.30
C SER A 6 -2.76 17.45 -0.86
N VAL A 7 -2.82 16.15 -0.60
CA VAL A 7 -2.54 15.11 -1.59
C VAL A 7 -3.61 15.23 -2.67
N THR A 8 -3.21 15.62 -3.88
CA THR A 8 -4.12 15.65 -5.02
C THR A 8 -4.45 14.22 -5.44
N ARG A 9 -5.53 14.02 -6.19
CA ARG A 9 -5.88 12.69 -6.71
C ARG A 9 -4.74 12.12 -7.58
N ASP A 10 -4.05 12.98 -8.33
CA ASP A 10 -2.91 12.58 -9.16
C ASP A 10 -1.70 12.16 -8.34
N ASP A 11 -1.52 12.72 -7.14
CA ASP A 11 -0.44 12.32 -6.22
C ASP A 11 -0.62 10.87 -5.74
N LEU A 12 -1.82 10.30 -5.79
CA LEU A 12 -2.03 8.89 -5.44
C LEU A 12 -1.36 7.93 -6.43
N PHE A 13 -1.29 8.32 -7.71
CA PHE A 13 -0.72 7.50 -8.78
C PHE A 13 0.79 7.73 -8.96
N ASN A 14 1.26 8.95 -8.70
CA ASN A 14 2.66 9.34 -8.86
C ASN A 14 3.53 8.87 -7.69
N TYR A 15 4.85 8.84 -7.88
CA TYR A 15 5.79 8.74 -6.76
C TYR A 15 6.08 10.13 -6.20
N THR A 16 6.00 10.29 -4.87
CA THR A 16 6.05 11.58 -4.17
C THR A 16 7.03 11.61 -3.00
N SER A 17 7.47 10.45 -2.49
CA SER A 17 8.35 10.37 -1.32
C SER A 17 9.81 10.76 -1.56
N GLY A 18 10.25 10.97 -2.81
CA GLY A 18 11.66 11.25 -3.09
C GLY A 18 11.97 11.56 -4.55
N ARG A 19 13.26 11.75 -4.82
CA ARG A 19 13.83 12.05 -6.14
C ARG A 19 15.06 11.18 -6.40
N TRP A 20 15.47 11.08 -7.66
CA TRP A 20 16.66 10.33 -8.07
C TRP A 20 17.71 11.24 -8.69
N LEU A 21 18.98 10.94 -8.40
CA LEU A 21 20.12 11.65 -9.00
C LEU A 21 20.29 11.29 -10.49
N ILE A 22 19.85 10.11 -10.91
CA ILE A 22 20.04 9.57 -12.27
C ILE A 22 18.70 9.03 -12.79
N ASN A 23 18.41 9.28 -14.07
CA ASN A 23 17.24 8.76 -14.79
C ASN A 23 15.90 9.04 -14.10
N GLU A 24 15.75 10.21 -13.48
CA GLU A 24 14.60 10.56 -12.66
C GLU A 24 13.24 10.33 -13.34
N VAL A 25 13.10 10.80 -14.59
CA VAL A 25 11.86 10.64 -15.36
C VAL A 25 11.51 9.15 -15.51
N ALA A 26 12.50 8.29 -15.81
CA ALA A 26 12.28 6.85 -15.93
C ALA A 26 11.93 6.22 -14.58
N GLN A 27 12.56 6.67 -13.47
CA GLN A 27 12.26 6.17 -12.12
C GLN A 27 10.84 6.53 -11.68
N PHE A 28 10.35 7.72 -12.04
CA PHE A 28 8.95 8.11 -11.83
C PHE A 28 7.99 7.27 -12.66
N GLN A 29 8.26 7.10 -13.97
CA GLN A 29 7.44 6.28 -14.85
C GLN A 29 7.33 4.83 -14.39
N GLN A 30 8.44 4.23 -13.95
CA GLN A 30 8.50 2.87 -13.43
C GLN A 30 7.70 2.66 -12.13
N ARG A 31 7.35 3.74 -11.43
CA ARG A 31 6.58 3.74 -10.17
C ARG A 31 5.23 4.40 -10.31
N PHE A 32 4.87 4.84 -11.50
CA PHE A 32 3.53 5.32 -11.78
C PHE A 32 2.59 4.13 -11.88
N VAL A 33 1.48 4.17 -11.13
CA VAL A 33 0.45 3.14 -11.20
C VAL A 33 -0.91 3.81 -11.20
N LYS A 34 -1.65 3.66 -12.29
CA LYS A 34 -3.05 4.08 -12.37
C LYS A 34 -3.94 2.93 -11.92
N PHE A 35 -4.85 3.21 -10.99
CA PHE A 35 -5.80 2.24 -10.46
C PHE A 35 -7.15 2.91 -10.18
N ASN A 36 -8.20 2.10 -10.05
CA ASN A 36 -9.52 2.60 -9.69
C ASN A 36 -9.58 2.81 -8.17
N PHE A 37 -9.59 4.07 -7.75
CA PHE A 37 -9.66 4.48 -6.35
C PHE A 37 -10.94 4.01 -5.65
N GLU A 38 -12.09 4.18 -6.30
CA GLU A 38 -13.38 3.82 -5.73
C GLU A 38 -13.50 2.31 -5.53
N ASN A 39 -13.04 1.53 -6.52
CA ASN A 39 -13.00 0.08 -6.42
C ASN A 39 -12.04 -0.40 -5.32
N LEU A 40 -10.90 0.29 -5.12
CA LEU A 40 -9.98 -0.03 -4.04
C LEU A 40 -10.66 0.14 -2.66
N CYS A 41 -11.33 1.28 -2.45
CA CYS A 41 -12.06 1.55 -1.22
C CYS A 41 -13.19 0.53 -0.99
N HIS A 42 -13.94 0.21 -2.05
CA HIS A 42 -15.01 -0.79 -1.99
C HIS A 42 -14.50 -2.20 -1.67
N GLN A 43 -13.43 -2.65 -2.33
CA GLN A 43 -12.82 -3.94 -2.02
C GLN A 43 -12.32 -3.97 -0.57
N ALA A 44 -11.69 -2.90 -0.09
CA ALA A 44 -11.20 -2.86 1.28
C ALA A 44 -12.32 -2.90 2.32
N SER A 45 -13.42 -2.18 2.10
CA SER A 45 -14.55 -2.20 3.04
C SER A 45 -15.31 -3.52 3.03
N SER A 46 -15.40 -4.20 1.87
CA SER A 46 -16.03 -5.51 1.75
C SER A 46 -15.34 -6.63 2.54
N LEU A 47 -14.11 -6.41 3.03
CA LEU A 47 -13.42 -7.39 3.90
C LEU A 47 -14.05 -7.52 5.29
N PHE A 48 -14.87 -6.55 5.70
CA PHE A 48 -15.45 -6.50 7.05
C PHE A 48 -16.96 -6.74 7.04
N SER A 49 -17.74 -5.88 6.38
CA SER A 49 -19.19 -6.04 6.18
C SER A 49 -19.70 -5.16 5.04
N ASP A 50 -20.85 -5.52 4.46
CA ASP A 50 -21.49 -4.76 3.35
C ASP A 50 -21.88 -3.32 3.73
N ALA A 51 -22.05 -3.04 5.02
CA ALA A 51 -22.39 -1.69 5.51
C ALA A 51 -21.16 -0.81 5.75
N THR A 52 -19.97 -1.41 5.85
CA THR A 52 -18.71 -0.73 6.18
C THR A 52 -18.31 0.24 5.08
N LYS A 53 -17.81 1.42 5.46
CA LYS A 53 -17.36 2.44 4.52
C LYS A 53 -15.93 2.84 4.78
N CYS A 54 -15.15 2.99 3.70
CA CYS A 54 -13.82 3.58 3.77
C CYS A 54 -13.93 5.09 4.02
N MET A 55 -13.49 5.54 5.20
CA MET A 55 -13.58 6.94 5.63
C MET A 55 -12.34 7.74 5.31
N ARG A 56 -11.17 7.10 5.34
CA ARG A 56 -9.89 7.78 5.14
C ARG A 56 -8.93 6.89 4.40
N ILE A 57 -8.15 7.52 3.53
CA ILE A 57 -6.97 6.90 2.92
C ILE A 57 -5.75 7.76 3.21
N VAL A 58 -4.64 7.12 3.53
CA VAL A 58 -3.34 7.75 3.70
C VAL A 58 -2.36 7.03 2.81
N LYS A 59 -1.71 7.76 1.91
CA LYS A 59 -0.63 7.23 1.10
C LYS A 59 0.61 7.08 1.97
N LEU A 60 1.04 5.83 2.19
CA LEU A 60 2.28 5.52 2.91
C LEU A 60 3.49 5.52 1.95
N GLU A 61 3.26 5.07 0.72
CA GLU A 61 4.22 4.97 -0.38
C GLU A 61 5.45 4.07 -0.10
N GLY A 62 5.77 3.19 -1.06
CA GLY A 62 6.95 2.34 -1.02
C GLY A 62 7.82 2.49 -2.25
N ILE A 63 9.00 1.87 -2.24
CA ILE A 63 9.95 1.92 -3.37
C ILE A 63 9.47 1.06 -4.56
N PHE A 64 8.81 -0.06 -4.27
CA PHE A 64 8.36 -1.04 -5.27
C PHE A 64 6.84 -1.23 -5.28
N ASN A 65 6.10 -0.53 -4.41
CA ASN A 65 4.65 -0.64 -4.33
C ASN A 65 4.05 0.76 -4.06
N LYS A 66 2.84 1.00 -4.57
CA LYS A 66 1.94 2.00 -3.99
C LYS A 66 1.27 1.38 -2.78
N ALA A 67 1.57 1.93 -1.60
CA ALA A 67 1.06 1.46 -0.33
C ALA A 67 0.13 2.52 0.27
N PHE A 68 -1.04 2.08 0.72
CA PHE A 68 -2.07 2.93 1.32
C PHE A 68 -2.57 2.31 2.62
N LEU A 69 -2.77 3.16 3.63
CA LEU A 69 -3.54 2.84 4.81
C LEU A 69 -4.97 3.33 4.61
N LEU A 70 -5.93 2.41 4.62
CA LEU A 70 -7.35 2.70 4.55
C LEU A 70 -7.94 2.50 5.95
N THR A 71 -8.66 3.49 6.46
CA THR A 71 -9.38 3.43 7.73
C THR A 71 -10.89 3.43 7.45
N MET A 72 -11.59 2.45 8.02
CA MET A 72 -13.04 2.26 7.91
C MET A 72 -13.81 3.08 8.97
N ASP A 73 -15.12 3.17 8.82
CA ASP A 73 -16.03 3.85 9.75
C ASP A 73 -16.19 3.13 11.10
N ASP A 74 -16.02 1.81 11.12
CA ASP A 74 -15.99 0.98 12.33
C ASP A 74 -14.62 0.98 13.05
N GLY A 75 -13.64 1.71 12.52
CA GLY A 75 -12.29 1.81 13.06
C GLY A 75 -11.33 0.71 12.58
N ASN A 76 -11.78 -0.23 11.76
CA ASN A 76 -10.88 -1.22 11.15
C ASN A 76 -9.92 -0.57 10.14
N GLU A 77 -8.74 -1.17 9.98
CA GLU A 77 -7.70 -0.67 9.08
C GLU A 77 -7.19 -1.74 8.12
N VAL A 78 -6.91 -1.32 6.88
CA VAL A 78 -6.38 -2.16 5.82
C VAL A 78 -5.16 -1.49 5.18
N ILE A 79 -4.08 -2.26 5.02
CA ILE A 79 -2.96 -1.87 4.18
C ILE A 79 -3.17 -2.43 2.78
N ALA A 80 -3.47 -1.55 1.82
CA ALA A 80 -3.52 -1.91 0.42
C ALA A 80 -2.15 -1.70 -0.23
N LYS A 81 -1.65 -2.72 -0.93
CA LYS A 81 -0.40 -2.67 -1.68
C LYS A 81 -0.66 -2.97 -3.14
N ILE A 82 -0.25 -2.07 -4.02
CA ILE A 82 -0.33 -2.23 -5.47
C ILE A 82 1.10 -2.26 -6.01
N PRO A 83 1.56 -3.38 -6.59
CA PRO A 83 2.90 -3.48 -7.17
C PRO A 83 3.14 -2.43 -8.26
N CYS A 84 4.29 -1.78 -8.20
CA CYS A 84 4.77 -0.93 -9.28
C CYS A 84 5.31 -1.79 -10.43
N PRO A 85 5.34 -1.29 -11.68
CA PRO A 85 5.91 -2.00 -12.82
C PRO A 85 7.34 -2.53 -12.60
N ASN A 86 8.13 -1.86 -11.76
CA ASN A 86 9.50 -2.26 -11.41
C ASN A 86 9.61 -3.31 -10.29
N ALA A 87 8.51 -3.77 -9.71
CA ALA A 87 8.53 -4.73 -8.59
C ALA A 87 8.93 -6.15 -9.01
N GLY A 88 8.97 -6.45 -10.30
CA GLY A 88 9.05 -7.81 -10.81
C GLY A 88 7.68 -8.49 -10.87
N PRO A 89 7.62 -9.82 -11.00
CA PRO A 89 6.36 -10.55 -11.13
C PRO A 89 5.45 -10.41 -9.89
N PRO A 90 4.24 -9.82 -10.02
CA PRO A 90 3.37 -9.53 -8.87
C PRO A 90 2.99 -10.75 -8.02
N SER A 91 2.80 -11.92 -8.65
CA SER A 91 2.48 -13.16 -7.93
C SER A 91 3.62 -13.54 -6.99
N LEU A 92 4.85 -13.60 -7.52
CA LEU A 92 6.02 -14.03 -6.76
C LEU A 92 6.35 -13.06 -5.62
N THR A 93 6.21 -11.75 -5.85
CA THR A 93 6.44 -10.75 -4.79
C THR A 93 5.43 -10.90 -3.66
N THR A 94 4.15 -11.08 -4.02
CA THR A 94 3.06 -11.22 -3.05
C THR A 94 3.19 -12.54 -2.28
N GLU A 95 3.44 -13.65 -2.99
CA GLU A 95 3.62 -14.97 -2.40
C GLU A 95 4.81 -15.00 -1.44
N SER A 96 5.95 -14.42 -1.82
CA SER A 96 7.15 -14.36 -0.98
C SER A 96 6.91 -13.55 0.29
N GLU A 97 6.19 -12.42 0.18
CA GLU A 97 5.79 -11.63 1.34
C GLU A 97 4.83 -12.39 2.26
N VAL A 98 3.78 -13.01 1.70
CA VAL A 98 2.82 -13.82 2.46
C VAL A 98 3.51 -15.00 3.15
N ALA A 99 4.41 -15.69 2.45
CA ALA A 99 5.19 -16.79 3.01
C ALA A 99 6.04 -16.32 4.21
N THR A 100 6.72 -15.19 4.07
CA THR A 100 7.54 -14.60 5.13
C THR A 100 6.68 -14.15 6.33
N LEU A 101 5.54 -13.50 6.08
CA LEU A 101 4.62 -13.08 7.14
C LEU A 101 4.01 -14.28 7.87
N ARG A 102 3.67 -15.36 7.14
CA ARG A 102 3.22 -16.61 7.74
C ARG A 102 4.30 -17.24 8.61
N PHE A 103 5.54 -17.31 8.11
CA PHE A 103 6.68 -17.79 8.88
C PHE A 103 6.85 -16.97 10.18
N LEU A 104 6.89 -15.64 10.10
CA LEU A 104 7.03 -14.78 11.28
C LEU A 104 5.89 -14.99 12.29
N ARG A 105 4.63 -15.13 11.84
CA ARG A 105 3.50 -15.40 12.73
C ARG A 105 3.61 -16.75 13.46
N LEU A 106 4.09 -17.78 12.77
CA LEU A 106 4.25 -19.12 13.37
C LEU A 106 5.39 -19.16 14.39
N TYR A 107 6.44 -18.35 14.21
CA TYR A 107 7.64 -18.42 15.04
C TYR A 107 7.78 -17.27 16.06
N GLN A 108 7.08 -16.13 15.93
CA GLN A 108 7.09 -15.07 16.95
C GLN A 108 6.37 -15.48 18.25
N SER A 109 5.38 -16.37 18.18
CA SER A 109 4.70 -16.92 19.35
C SER A 109 5.60 -17.83 20.20
N GLY A 110 6.71 -18.33 19.65
CA GLY A 110 7.73 -19.09 20.38
C GLY A 110 8.78 -18.23 21.11
N PHE A 111 9.02 -16.99 20.67
CA PHE A 111 10.04 -16.10 21.25
C PHE A 111 9.54 -15.20 22.39
N ARG A 112 8.23 -15.16 22.66
CA ARG A 112 7.64 -14.37 23.77
C ARG A 112 7.45 -15.17 25.08
N LYS A 113 7.92 -16.42 25.16
CA LYS A 113 7.76 -17.30 26.33
C LYS A 113 9.06 -17.55 27.13
N CYS A 114 10.07 -16.70 26.97
CA CYS A 114 11.23 -16.67 27.86
C CYS A 114 11.17 -15.41 28.73
#